data_AF-A0A5N1JBY4-F1
#
_entry.id   AF-A0A5N1JBY4-F1
#
_cell.length_a   1.000
_cell.length_b   1.000
_cell.length_c   1.000
_cell.angle_alpha   90.00
_cell.angle_beta   90.00
_cell.angle_gamma   90.00
#
_symmetry.space_group_name_H-M   'P 1'
#
loop_
_entity.id
_entity.type
_entity.pdbx_description
1 polymer ?
#
loop_
_entity_poly.entity_id
_entity_poly.type
_entity_poly.pdbx_seq_one_letter_code
_entity_poly.pdbx_strand_id
1 'polypeptide(L)'
;MKKKRLKIAETYLKLDLDFNEKRNQELEIIFRKAAEKSIRDFKYSETLVYKIEFDKGSTKAKVIFFAFLNGMIFYADLKDSIKTIYNDIKWLSERVITNAREESNLIDNNIIRTERRTGIIGRLNKVLTRIDFLQNNLNNLGNNQALAELNQLYQEVANLMQLLEDVERQTFIRALPQEIRHNLPAPNQNDVRHFELLYAIKPEEDE
;
A
#
# COMPACT_ATOMS: atom_id res chain seq x y z
N MET A 1 1.18 22.03 -4.77
CA MET A 1 0.93 21.08 -3.66
C MET A 1 2.28 20.57 -3.17
N LYS A 2 2.43 20.26 -1.87
CA LYS A 2 3.61 19.55 -1.37
C LYS A 2 3.51 18.07 -1.79
N LYS A 3 4.66 17.47 -2.14
CA LYS A 3 4.80 16.03 -2.37
C LYS A 3 4.22 15.26 -1.20
N LYS A 4 3.30 14.33 -1.47
CA LYS A 4 2.64 13.52 -0.45
C LYS A 4 3.09 12.06 -0.58
N ARG A 5 3.75 11.52 0.44
CA ARG A 5 4.03 10.08 0.47
C ARG A 5 2.75 9.33 0.82
N LEU A 6 2.52 8.24 0.12
CA LEU A 6 1.36 7.38 0.32
C LEU A 6 1.81 6.06 0.94
N LYS A 7 0.98 5.50 1.80
CA LYS A 7 1.17 4.20 2.44
C LYS A 7 1.11 3.13 1.36
N ILE A 8 2.26 2.53 1.08
CA ILE A 8 2.39 1.46 0.09
C ILE A 8 2.37 0.09 0.76
N ALA A 9 2.82 -0.01 2.01
CA ALA A 9 2.90 -1.28 2.72
C ALA A 9 2.67 -1.08 4.23
N GLU A 10 2.14 -2.11 4.89
CA GLU A 10 2.01 -2.20 6.33
C GLU A 10 2.17 -3.66 6.76
N THR A 11 3.24 -3.94 7.50
CA THR A 11 3.50 -5.22 8.12
C THR A 11 2.96 -5.19 9.54
N TYR A 12 1.87 -5.91 9.78
CA TYR A 12 1.31 -6.07 11.12
C TYR A 12 1.83 -7.34 11.77
N LEU A 13 2.23 -7.25 13.04
CA LEU A 13 2.64 -8.37 13.85
C LEU A 13 1.88 -8.35 15.18
N LYS A 14 1.30 -9.48 15.57
CA LYS A 14 0.78 -9.72 16.91
C LYS A 14 1.72 -10.66 17.64
N LEU A 15 2.26 -10.21 18.77
CA LEU A 15 3.16 -11.00 19.60
C LEU A 15 2.44 -11.55 20.84
N ASP A 16 2.88 -12.72 21.32
CA ASP A 16 2.47 -13.34 22.58
C ASP A 16 3.41 -12.88 23.69
N LEU A 17 3.33 -11.61 24.02
CA LEU A 17 4.21 -10.98 25.01
C LEU A 17 3.38 -10.09 25.91
N ASP A 18 3.67 -10.14 27.20
CA ASP A 18 3.12 -9.19 28.15
C ASP A 18 3.56 -7.77 27.80
N PHE A 19 2.59 -6.86 27.83
CA PHE A 19 2.83 -5.45 27.59
C PHE A 19 3.68 -4.85 28.73
N ASN A 20 4.76 -4.18 28.34
CA ASN A 20 5.60 -3.37 29.21
C ASN A 20 6.27 -2.29 28.33
N GLU A 21 6.32 -1.04 28.79
CA GLU A 21 6.94 0.07 28.05
C GLU A 21 8.39 -0.21 27.65
N LYS A 22 9.20 -0.79 28.55
CA LYS A 22 10.59 -1.17 28.27
C LYS A 22 10.66 -2.21 27.15
N ARG A 23 9.70 -3.13 27.11
CA ARG A 23 9.62 -4.16 26.08
C ARG A 23 9.19 -3.56 24.74
N ASN A 24 8.27 -2.61 24.72
CA ASN A 24 7.93 -1.90 23.49
C ASN A 24 9.12 -1.10 22.93
N GLN A 25 9.94 -0.48 23.79
CA GLN A 25 11.19 0.17 23.35
C GLN A 25 12.16 -0.84 22.73
N GLU A 26 12.32 -2.02 23.35
CA GLU A 26 13.15 -3.09 22.79
C GLU A 26 12.62 -3.58 21.43
N LEU A 27 11.31 -3.82 21.34
CA LEU A 27 10.64 -4.20 20.10
C LEU A 27 10.79 -3.11 19.02
N GLU A 28 10.71 -1.83 19.40
CA GLU A 28 10.89 -0.73 18.46
C GLU A 28 12.30 -0.76 17.86
N ILE A 29 13.33 -0.98 18.67
CA ILE A 29 14.72 -1.10 18.20
C ILE A 29 14.86 -2.30 17.25
N ILE A 30 14.26 -3.44 17.58
CA ILE A 30 14.28 -4.65 16.74
C ILE A 30 13.60 -4.38 15.39
N PHE A 31 12.38 -3.83 15.41
CA PHE A 31 11.64 -3.54 14.18
C PHE A 31 12.29 -2.45 13.33
N ARG A 32 12.96 -1.48 13.96
CA ARG A 32 13.74 -0.44 13.28
C ARG A 32 14.88 -1.04 12.48
N LYS A 33 15.72 -1.86 13.11
CA LYS A 33 16.81 -2.58 12.44
C LYS A 33 16.29 -3.51 11.34
N ALA A 34 15.19 -4.21 11.61
CA ALA A 34 14.56 -5.09 10.62
C ALA A 34 14.05 -4.31 9.40
N ALA A 35 13.41 -3.16 9.61
CA ALA A 35 12.94 -2.28 8.53
C ALA A 35 14.12 -1.73 7.72
N GLU A 36 15.14 -1.18 8.37
CA GLU A 36 16.34 -0.64 7.71
C GLU A 36 17.07 -1.70 6.88
N LYS A 37 17.23 -2.91 7.42
CA LYS A 37 17.82 -4.04 6.67
C LYS A 37 16.95 -4.42 5.47
N SER A 38 15.63 -4.38 5.60
CA SER A 38 14.70 -4.71 4.52
C SER A 38 14.69 -3.67 3.41
N ILE A 39 14.82 -2.38 3.76
CA ILE A 39 14.85 -1.27 2.80
C ILE A 39 16.10 -1.33 1.93
N ARG A 40 17.27 -1.69 2.49
CA ARG A 40 18.54 -1.75 1.73
C ARG A 40 18.45 -2.63 0.48
N ASP A 41 17.72 -3.73 0.57
CA ASP A 41 17.55 -4.69 -0.50
C ASP A 41 16.34 -4.34 -1.41
N PHE A 42 15.59 -3.27 -1.12
CA PHE A 42 14.38 -2.90 -1.86
C PHE A 42 14.67 -1.99 -3.05
N LYS A 43 14.09 -2.32 -4.20
CA LYS A 43 14.31 -1.62 -5.48
C LYS A 43 14.05 -0.11 -5.45
N TYR A 44 13.13 0.36 -4.61
CA TYR A 44 12.72 1.77 -4.52
C TYR A 44 13.11 2.43 -3.19
N SER A 45 14.19 1.93 -2.57
CA SER A 45 14.66 2.33 -1.24
C SER A 45 14.80 3.83 -1.03
N GLU A 46 15.29 4.57 -2.04
CA GLU A 46 15.50 6.03 -1.98
C GLU A 46 14.22 6.84 -1.76
N THR A 47 13.07 6.25 -2.05
CA THR A 47 11.77 6.93 -1.95
C THR A 47 10.99 6.54 -0.71
N LEU A 48 11.47 5.52 0.01
CA LEU A 48 10.79 4.97 1.18
C LEU A 48 11.12 5.77 2.44
N VAL A 49 10.07 6.04 3.19
CA VAL A 49 10.15 6.31 4.62
C VAL A 49 9.31 5.26 5.35
N TYR A 50 9.63 4.99 6.61
CA TYR A 50 8.89 4.03 7.40
C TYR A 50 8.57 4.59 8.78
N LYS A 51 7.53 4.02 9.37
CA LYS A 51 7.07 4.31 10.74
C LYS A 51 6.80 3.01 11.46
N ILE A 52 7.08 2.98 12.76
CA ILE A 52 6.72 1.86 13.63
C ILE A 52 5.66 2.36 14.60
N GLU A 53 4.53 1.67 14.65
CA GLU A 53 3.44 1.97 15.57
C GLU A 53 3.13 0.76 16.45
N PHE A 54 2.83 1.01 17.72
CA PHE A 54 2.34 0.01 18.66
C PHE A 54 0.91 0.34 19.07
N ASP A 55 0.00 -0.64 19.06
CA ASP A 55 -1.34 -0.44 19.60
C ASP A 55 -1.24 -0.29 21.13
N LYS A 56 -1.81 0.79 21.69
CA LYS A 56 -1.75 1.12 23.12
C LYS A 56 -2.12 -0.08 24.01
N GLY A 57 -1.28 -0.36 25.00
CA GLY A 57 -1.48 -1.45 25.96
C GLY A 57 -1.34 -2.85 25.35
N SER A 58 -0.68 -3.00 24.20
CA SER A 58 -0.45 -4.31 23.58
C SER A 58 0.92 -4.39 22.90
N THR A 59 1.31 -5.61 22.56
CA THR A 59 2.53 -5.95 21.80
C THR A 59 2.23 -6.16 20.32
N LYS A 60 1.16 -5.53 19.82
CA LYS A 60 0.87 -5.45 18.40
C LYS A 60 1.70 -4.34 17.78
N ALA A 61 2.52 -4.68 16.80
CA ALA A 61 3.37 -3.75 16.08
C ALA A 61 2.92 -3.61 14.63
N LYS A 62 3.07 -2.41 14.07
CA LYS A 62 2.89 -2.11 12.65
C LYS A 62 4.15 -1.45 12.14
N VAL A 63 4.79 -2.04 11.13
CA VAL A 63 5.84 -1.38 10.35
C VAL A 63 5.19 -0.88 9.06
N ILE A 64 5.06 0.43 8.93
CA ILE A 64 4.33 1.09 7.85
C ILE A 64 5.34 1.74 6.92
N PHE A 65 5.23 1.51 5.61
CA PHE A 65 6.08 2.12 4.59
C PHE A 65 5.29 3.09 3.73
N PHE A 66 5.88 4.25 3.49
CA PHE A 66 5.34 5.30 2.64
C PHE A 66 6.32 5.62 1.51
N ALA A 67 5.80 5.89 0.31
CA ALA A 67 6.60 6.29 -0.84
C ALA A 67 5.86 7.30 -1.72
N PHE A 68 6.61 8.00 -2.57
CA PHE A 68 6.03 8.67 -3.74
C PHE A 68 5.75 7.65 -4.84
N LEU A 69 4.62 7.77 -5.52
CA LEU A 69 4.25 6.81 -6.56
C LEU A 69 5.02 7.07 -7.87
N ASN A 70 5.43 8.30 -8.17
CA ASN A 70 6.34 8.59 -9.30
C ASN A 70 7.70 7.89 -9.16
N GLY A 71 8.16 7.69 -7.93
CA GLY A 71 9.40 6.99 -7.61
C GLY A 71 9.35 5.51 -7.94
N MET A 72 8.15 4.94 -7.98
CA MET A 72 7.89 3.55 -8.34
C MET A 72 7.42 3.50 -9.79
N ILE A 73 8.40 3.66 -10.70
CA ILE A 73 8.23 3.77 -12.16
C ILE A 73 7.11 2.86 -12.70
N PHE A 74 6.11 3.46 -13.36
CA PHE A 74 5.16 2.76 -14.20
C PHE A 74 5.80 2.57 -15.59
N TYR A 75 6.09 1.33 -15.96
CA TYR A 75 6.52 0.94 -17.31
C TYR A 75 5.36 1.07 -18.31
N ALA A 76 5.61 0.77 -19.58
CA ALA A 76 4.65 0.94 -20.69
C ALA A 76 3.26 0.30 -20.45
N ASP A 77 3.19 -0.79 -19.68
CA ASP A 77 1.93 -1.34 -19.16
C ASP A 77 1.79 -1.04 -17.65
N LEU A 78 0.79 -0.21 -17.32
CA LEU A 78 0.46 0.18 -15.96
C LEU A 78 0.08 -1.01 -15.08
N LYS A 79 -0.66 -1.98 -15.63
CA LYS A 79 -1.14 -3.13 -14.86
C LYS A 79 0.01 -4.00 -14.43
N ASP A 80 0.89 -4.34 -15.36
CA ASP A 80 2.08 -5.15 -15.06
C ASP A 80 3.03 -4.42 -14.11
N SER A 81 3.11 -3.10 -14.23
CA SER A 81 3.87 -2.27 -13.28
C SER A 81 3.29 -2.34 -11.87
N ILE A 82 1.98 -2.11 -11.72
CA ILE A 82 1.27 -2.20 -10.44
C ILE A 82 1.37 -3.60 -9.84
N LYS A 83 1.26 -4.65 -10.67
CA LYS A 83 1.41 -6.04 -10.24
C LYS A 83 2.83 -6.35 -9.77
N THR A 84 3.84 -5.81 -10.44
CA THR A 84 5.24 -5.94 -10.05
C THR A 84 5.49 -5.27 -8.70
N ILE A 85 5.09 -4.00 -8.58
CA ILE A 85 5.22 -3.22 -7.33
C ILE A 85 4.45 -3.90 -6.18
N TYR A 86 3.27 -4.45 -6.46
CA TYR A 86 2.48 -5.22 -5.49
C TYR A 86 3.26 -6.43 -4.94
N ASN A 87 3.96 -7.17 -5.80
CA ASN A 87 4.79 -8.29 -5.38
C ASN A 87 6.01 -7.83 -4.59
N ASP A 88 6.67 -6.75 -5.03
CA ASP A 88 7.82 -6.15 -4.34
C ASP A 88 7.43 -5.70 -2.92
N ILE A 89 6.25 -5.10 -2.75
CA ILE A 89 5.72 -4.69 -1.44
C ILE A 89 5.42 -5.88 -0.53
N LYS A 90 4.87 -6.96 -1.07
CA LYS A 90 4.66 -8.19 -0.31
C LYS A 90 5.99 -8.78 0.13
N TRP A 91 6.97 -8.78 -0.75
CA TRP A 91 8.33 -9.21 -0.44
C TRP A 91 8.96 -8.32 0.64
N LEU A 92 8.82 -7.00 0.56
CA LEU A 92 9.32 -6.06 1.58
C LEU A 92 8.71 -6.36 2.95
N SER A 93 7.39 -6.55 3.00
CA SER A 93 6.69 -6.88 4.25
C SER A 93 7.20 -8.19 4.85
N GLU A 94 7.50 -9.16 3.99
CA GLU A 94 8.04 -10.45 4.40
C GLU A 94 9.49 -10.37 4.88
N ARG A 95 10.29 -9.53 4.22
CA ARG A 95 11.67 -9.28 4.60
C ARG A 95 11.77 -8.65 5.99
N VAL A 96 10.83 -7.77 6.36
CA VAL A 96 10.72 -7.21 7.71
C VAL A 96 10.47 -8.31 8.74
N ILE A 97 9.54 -9.23 8.46
CA ILE A 97 9.23 -10.33 9.40
C ILE A 97 10.45 -11.24 9.58
N THR A 98 11.09 -11.63 8.48
CA THR A 98 12.30 -12.47 8.52
C THR A 98 13.44 -11.78 9.26
N ASN A 99 13.73 -10.51 8.93
CA ASN A 99 14.80 -9.76 9.59
C ASN A 99 14.51 -9.52 11.08
N ALA A 100 13.25 -9.34 11.48
CA ALA A 100 12.90 -9.20 12.90
C ALA A 100 13.10 -10.50 13.69
N ARG A 101 12.83 -11.66 13.07
CA ARG A 101 13.13 -12.98 13.66
C ARG A 101 14.63 -13.21 13.80
N GLU A 102 15.40 -12.87 12.77
CA GLU A 102 16.87 -12.98 12.78
C GLU A 102 17.52 -12.05 13.83
N GLU A 103 16.96 -10.86 14.04
CA GLU A 103 17.50 -9.88 14.99
C GLU A 103 17.26 -10.31 16.44
N SER A 104 16.19 -11.06 16.74
CA SER A 104 15.89 -11.45 18.12
C SER A 104 15.03 -12.71 18.23
N ASN A 105 15.50 -13.65 19.06
CA ASN A 105 14.74 -14.82 19.51
C ASN A 105 13.45 -14.44 20.25
N LEU A 106 13.34 -13.20 20.76
CA LEU A 106 12.11 -12.66 21.34
C LEU A 106 10.98 -12.60 20.31
N ILE A 107 11.30 -12.34 19.04
CA ILE A 107 10.30 -12.29 17.97
C ILE A 107 9.97 -13.70 17.48
N ASP A 108 10.98 -14.52 17.24
CA ASP A 108 10.81 -15.83 16.57
C ASP A 108 9.83 -16.75 17.30
N ASN A 109 9.93 -16.83 18.62
CA ASN A 109 9.10 -17.71 19.43
C ASN A 109 7.73 -17.14 19.81
N ASN A 110 7.50 -15.83 19.60
CA ASN A 110 6.32 -15.15 20.14
C ASN A 110 5.40 -14.57 19.07
N ILE A 111 5.62 -14.82 17.77
CA ILE A 111 4.67 -14.38 16.73
C ILE A 111 3.40 -15.24 16.76
N ILE A 112 2.27 -14.61 17.09
CA ILE A 112 0.94 -15.22 16.98
C ILE A 112 0.40 -15.08 15.54
N ARG A 113 0.57 -13.89 14.96
CA ARG A 113 -0.02 -13.56 13.66
C ARG A 113 0.79 -12.49 12.96
N THR A 114 0.93 -12.65 11.64
CA THR A 114 1.44 -11.61 10.75
C THR A 114 0.42 -11.28 9.68
N GLU A 115 0.38 -10.03 9.24
CA GLU A 115 -0.37 -9.61 8.06
C GLU A 115 0.48 -8.72 7.17
N ARG A 116 0.33 -8.87 5.86
CA ARG A 116 1.03 -8.09 4.84
C ARG A 116 -0.01 -7.26 4.11
N ARG A 117 -0.18 -6.02 4.54
CA ARG A 117 -1.17 -5.10 3.97
C ARG A 117 -0.47 -4.25 2.92
N THR A 118 -1.02 -4.22 1.72
CA THR A 118 -0.35 -3.69 0.52
C THR A 118 -0.78 -2.27 0.15
N GLY A 119 -1.30 -1.51 1.13
CA GLY A 119 -1.60 -0.08 0.98
C GLY A 119 -2.42 0.29 -0.26
N ILE A 120 -2.08 1.44 -0.85
CA ILE A 120 -2.70 1.93 -2.08
C ILE A 120 -2.41 1.02 -3.28
N ILE A 121 -1.23 0.40 -3.34
CA ILE A 121 -0.82 -0.44 -4.47
C ILE A 121 -1.68 -1.69 -4.61
N GLY A 122 -1.98 -2.38 -3.50
CA GLY A 122 -2.87 -3.54 -3.55
C GLY A 122 -4.29 -3.18 -3.94
N ARG A 123 -4.74 -1.98 -3.59
CA ARG A 123 -6.05 -1.49 -3.99
C ARG A 123 -6.10 -1.20 -5.50
N LEU A 124 -5.10 -0.51 -6.02
CA LEU A 124 -4.95 -0.31 -7.47
C LEU A 124 -4.88 -1.65 -8.22
N ASN A 125 -4.07 -2.61 -7.74
CA ASN A 125 -3.98 -3.93 -8.33
C ASN A 125 -5.33 -4.66 -8.37
N LYS A 126 -6.09 -4.59 -7.26
CA LYS A 126 -7.43 -5.19 -7.16
C LYS A 126 -8.41 -4.56 -8.14
N VAL A 127 -8.47 -3.23 -8.19
CA VAL A 127 -9.40 -2.48 -9.05
C VAL A 127 -9.11 -2.75 -10.53
N LEU A 128 -7.84 -2.62 -10.95
CA LEU A 128 -7.44 -2.87 -12.35
C LEU A 128 -7.70 -4.32 -12.76
N THR A 129 -7.34 -5.29 -11.90
CA THR A 129 -7.61 -6.71 -12.19
C THR A 129 -9.11 -6.98 -12.33
N ARG A 130 -9.94 -6.32 -11.53
CA ARG A 130 -11.39 -6.51 -11.58
C ARG A 130 -12.01 -5.86 -12.81
N ILE A 131 -11.55 -4.68 -13.22
CA ILE A 131 -11.97 -4.03 -14.46
C ILE A 131 -11.69 -4.96 -15.65
N ASP A 132 -10.46 -5.46 -15.77
CA ASP A 132 -10.09 -6.35 -16.86
C ASP A 132 -10.91 -7.64 -16.86
N PHE A 133 -11.16 -8.21 -15.68
CA PHE A 133 -12.01 -9.39 -15.57
C PHE A 133 -13.42 -9.10 -16.09
N LEU A 134 -14.04 -7.98 -15.67
CA LEU A 134 -15.39 -7.64 -16.11
C LEU A 134 -15.41 -7.34 -17.61
N GLN A 135 -14.50 -6.52 -18.13
CA GLN A 135 -14.42 -6.18 -19.55
C GLN A 135 -14.32 -7.43 -20.45
N ASN A 136 -13.52 -8.42 -20.04
CA ASN A 136 -13.36 -9.67 -20.79
C ASN A 136 -14.53 -10.66 -20.63
N ASN A 137 -15.41 -10.47 -19.64
CA ASN A 137 -16.52 -11.37 -19.34
C ASN A 137 -17.90 -10.70 -19.50
N LEU A 138 -17.97 -9.48 -20.02
CA LEU A 138 -19.20 -8.70 -20.18
C LEU A 138 -20.30 -9.47 -20.93
N ASN A 139 -19.93 -10.21 -21.99
CA ASN A 139 -20.89 -10.97 -22.80
C ASN A 139 -21.54 -12.16 -22.04
N ASN A 140 -20.96 -12.59 -20.91
CA ASN A 140 -21.41 -13.73 -20.11
C ASN A 140 -22.09 -13.32 -18.79
N LEU A 141 -22.10 -12.04 -18.45
CA LEU A 141 -22.67 -11.50 -17.21
C LEU A 141 -23.99 -10.78 -17.51
N GLY A 142 -24.92 -10.76 -16.55
CA GLY A 142 -26.13 -9.95 -16.69
C GLY A 142 -25.76 -8.47 -16.92
N ASN A 143 -26.01 -7.97 -18.14
CA ASN A 143 -25.47 -6.70 -18.64
C ASN A 143 -25.57 -5.53 -17.65
N ASN A 144 -26.69 -5.39 -16.94
CA ASN A 144 -26.89 -4.26 -16.02
C ASN A 144 -26.04 -4.33 -14.74
N GLN A 145 -25.80 -5.53 -14.20
CA GLN A 145 -25.00 -5.70 -12.99
C GLN A 145 -23.51 -5.50 -13.27
N ALA A 146 -23.01 -6.04 -14.38
CA ALA A 146 -21.63 -5.86 -14.80
C ALA A 146 -21.30 -4.38 -15.09
N LEU A 147 -22.21 -3.65 -15.75
CA LEU A 147 -22.04 -2.22 -15.99
C LEU A 147 -22.04 -1.40 -14.70
N ALA A 148 -22.93 -1.71 -13.75
CA ALA A 148 -22.95 -1.03 -12.46
C ALA A 148 -21.64 -1.24 -11.68
N GLU A 149 -21.11 -2.47 -11.67
CA GLU A 149 -19.84 -2.79 -11.01
C GLU A 149 -18.66 -2.10 -11.71
N LEU A 150 -18.63 -2.09 -13.04
CA LEU A 150 -17.61 -1.40 -13.82
C LEU A 150 -17.59 0.11 -13.52
N ASN A 151 -18.77 0.74 -13.44
CA ASN A 151 -18.89 2.15 -13.09
C ASN A 151 -18.38 2.44 -11.66
N GLN A 152 -18.63 1.55 -10.70
CA GLN A 152 -18.07 1.66 -9.36
C GLN A 152 -16.54 1.58 -9.36
N LEU A 153 -15.96 0.68 -10.16
CA LEU A 153 -14.52 0.54 -10.28
C LEU A 153 -13.88 1.76 -10.95
N TYR A 154 -14.51 2.32 -12.00
CA TYR A 154 -14.06 3.56 -12.61
C TYR A 154 -14.11 4.74 -11.64
N GLN A 155 -15.16 4.83 -10.82
CA GLN A 155 -15.24 5.82 -9.74
C GLN A 155 -14.10 5.64 -8.74
N GLU A 156 -13.79 4.40 -8.38
CA GLU A 156 -12.70 4.09 -7.45
C GLU A 156 -11.33 4.49 -8.03
N VAL A 157 -11.06 4.22 -9.31
CA VAL A 157 -9.85 4.72 -10.00
C VAL A 157 -9.81 6.25 -9.97
N ALA A 158 -10.90 6.93 -10.34
CA ALA A 158 -10.99 8.39 -10.35
C ALA A 158 -10.68 8.99 -8.97
N ASN A 159 -11.19 8.37 -7.91
CA ASN A 159 -10.96 8.78 -6.53
C ASN A 159 -9.50 8.53 -6.10
N LEU A 160 -8.94 7.35 -6.38
CA LEU A 160 -7.56 7.00 -6.02
C LEU A 160 -6.53 7.91 -6.70
N MET A 161 -6.79 8.32 -7.94
CA MET A 161 -5.91 9.25 -8.66
C MET A 161 -5.81 10.63 -8.02
N GLN A 162 -6.80 11.06 -7.22
CA GLN A 162 -6.72 12.34 -6.51
C GLN A 162 -5.70 12.36 -5.39
N LEU A 163 -5.22 11.19 -4.95
CA LEU A 163 -4.15 11.09 -3.95
C LEU A 163 -2.78 11.36 -4.56
N LEU A 164 -2.68 11.31 -5.89
CA LEU A 164 -1.46 11.53 -6.64
C LEU A 164 -1.25 13.02 -6.89
N GLU A 165 0.00 13.45 -6.90
CA GLU A 165 0.34 14.78 -7.38
C GLU A 165 -0.02 14.97 -8.85
N ASP A 166 -0.12 16.23 -9.31
CA ASP A 166 -0.53 16.52 -10.68
C ASP A 166 0.31 15.77 -11.73
N VAL A 167 1.65 15.77 -11.61
CA VAL A 167 2.54 15.08 -12.56
C VAL A 167 2.37 13.56 -12.49
N GLU A 168 2.26 13.00 -11.28
CA GLU A 168 2.02 11.57 -11.05
C GLU A 168 0.68 11.14 -11.63
N ARG A 169 -0.36 11.92 -11.35
CA ARG A 169 -1.72 11.71 -11.83
C ARG A 169 -1.77 11.72 -13.35
N GLN A 170 -1.12 12.68 -14.01
CA GLN A 170 -1.06 12.72 -15.47
C GLN A 170 -0.31 11.51 -16.05
N THR A 171 0.78 11.10 -15.41
CA THR A 171 1.54 9.90 -15.83
C THR A 171 0.67 8.65 -15.70
N PHE A 172 -0.01 8.49 -14.56
CA PHE A 172 -0.92 7.38 -14.31
C PHE A 172 -2.07 7.35 -15.32
N ILE A 173 -2.72 8.49 -15.58
CA ILE A 173 -3.81 8.62 -16.56
C ILE A 173 -3.34 8.24 -17.97
N ARG A 174 -2.13 8.64 -18.36
CA ARG A 174 -1.57 8.28 -19.68
C ARG A 174 -1.29 6.80 -19.81
N ALA A 175 -0.92 6.14 -18.72
CA ALA A 175 -0.63 4.72 -18.67
C ALA A 175 -1.88 3.83 -18.52
N LEU A 176 -3.05 4.41 -18.21
CA LEU A 176 -4.31 3.68 -18.19
C LEU A 176 -4.70 3.18 -19.59
N PRO A 177 -5.27 1.96 -19.69
CA PRO A 177 -5.94 1.50 -20.90
C PRO A 177 -6.96 2.53 -21.41
N GLN A 178 -7.10 2.61 -22.74
CA GLN A 178 -7.91 3.63 -23.39
C GLN A 178 -9.37 3.58 -22.92
N GLU A 179 -9.90 2.37 -22.77
CA GLU A 179 -11.26 2.06 -22.37
C GLU A 179 -11.55 2.56 -20.95
N ILE A 180 -10.57 2.45 -20.05
CA ILE A 180 -10.71 2.97 -18.68
C ILE A 180 -10.66 4.49 -18.73
N ARG A 181 -9.63 5.04 -19.39
CA ARG A 181 -9.35 6.49 -19.42
C ARG A 181 -10.54 7.32 -19.91
N HIS A 182 -11.25 6.86 -20.94
CA HIS A 182 -12.40 7.58 -21.52
C HIS A 182 -13.67 7.50 -20.69
N ASN A 183 -13.75 6.57 -19.73
CA ASN A 183 -14.95 6.32 -18.92
C ASN A 183 -14.76 6.71 -17.45
N LEU A 184 -13.68 7.41 -17.11
CA LEU A 184 -13.46 7.91 -15.76
C LEU A 184 -14.48 9.00 -15.41
N PRO A 185 -15.27 8.84 -14.33
CA PRO A 185 -16.18 9.87 -13.87
C PRO A 185 -15.45 10.98 -13.13
N ALA A 186 -16.18 12.04 -12.76
CA ALA A 186 -15.68 13.03 -11.81
C ALA A 186 -15.42 12.36 -10.44
N PRO A 187 -14.32 12.70 -9.73
CA PRO A 187 -14.04 12.14 -8.42
C PRO A 187 -15.11 12.51 -7.37
N ASN A 188 -15.46 11.54 -6.52
CA ASN A 188 -16.30 11.73 -5.34
C ASN A 188 -15.45 12.23 -4.18
N GLN A 189 -15.69 13.48 -3.76
CA GLN A 189 -14.89 14.17 -2.74
C GLN A 189 -14.92 13.49 -1.37
N ASN A 190 -16.01 12.80 -1.01
CA ASN A 190 -16.10 12.09 0.27
C ASN A 190 -15.18 10.86 0.29
N ASP A 191 -15.17 10.11 -0.81
CA ASP A 191 -14.31 8.93 -0.97
C ASP A 191 -12.84 9.32 -1.05
N VAL A 192 -12.53 10.41 -1.75
CA VAL A 192 -11.17 10.97 -1.81
C VAL A 192 -10.67 11.29 -0.41
N ARG A 193 -11.42 12.04 0.39
CA ARG A 193 -11.06 12.35 1.78
C ARG A 193 -10.86 11.09 2.62
N HIS A 194 -11.72 10.09 2.44
CA HIS A 194 -11.59 8.82 3.14
C HIS A 194 -10.26 8.12 2.77
N PHE A 195 -9.89 8.10 1.48
CA PHE A 195 -8.64 7.49 1.03
C PHE A 195 -7.41 8.27 1.50
N GLU A 196 -7.50 9.61 1.54
CA GLU A 196 -6.44 10.43 2.11
C GLU A 196 -6.16 10.08 3.57
N LEU A 197 -7.20 9.87 4.38
CA LEU A 197 -7.05 9.44 5.77
C LEU A 197 -6.44 8.04 5.91
N LEU A 198 -6.72 7.14 4.96
CA LEU A 198 -6.23 5.76 5.00
C LEU A 198 -4.78 5.62 4.52
N TYR A 199 -4.39 6.43 3.53
CA TYR A 199 -3.14 6.22 2.80
C TYR A 199 -2.14 7.36 2.91
N ALA A 200 -2.55 8.60 3.15
CA ALA A 200 -1.56 9.66 3.20
C ALA A 200 -0.73 9.61 4.49
N ILE A 201 0.57 9.87 4.36
CA ILE A 201 1.36 10.25 5.52
C ILE A 201 0.81 11.58 6.07
N LYS A 202 0.77 11.72 7.40
CA LYS A 202 0.37 12.99 8.01
C LYS A 202 1.49 14.01 7.82
N PRO A 203 1.19 15.29 7.56
CA PRO A 203 2.22 16.31 7.34
C PRO A 203 3.22 16.45 8.49
N GLU A 204 2.78 16.20 9.73
CA GLU A 204 3.58 16.21 10.96
C GLU A 204 4.58 15.04 11.04
N GLU A 205 4.43 14.04 10.17
CA GLU A 205 5.22 12.80 10.15
C GLU A 205 6.10 12.70 8.89
N ASP A 206 6.12 13.74 8.04
CA ASP A 206 6.80 13.77 6.73
C ASP A 206 8.16 14.50 6.76
N GLU A 207 8.71 14.73 7.96
CA GLU A 207 10.02 15.39 8.20
C GLU A 207 11.20 14.41 8.17
#